data_AF-A0AAW0EU27-F1
#
_entry.id   AF-A0AAW0EU27-F1
#
_cell.length_a   1.000
_cell.length_b   1.000
_cell.length_c   1.000
_cell.angle_alpha   90.00
_cell.angle_beta   90.00
_cell.angle_gamma   90.00
#
_symmetry.space_group_name_H-M   'P 1'
#
loop_
_entity.id
_entity.type
_entity.pdbx_description
1 polymer ?
#
loop_
_entity_poly.entity_id
_entity_poly.type
_entity_poly.pdbx_seq_one_letter_code
_entity_poly.pdbx_strand_id
1 'polypeptide(L)'
;MRPAMSRVLRQKVGADHAWMRRIAARVPPAGLSGSQLQRLVEDELPDFAPAHVGAATLKEAVLQCPQLLCVEGGDEVQATWHVRPVQGQGAAGRLASSPATPEEARALSIMKLQQFCAKRARQHRNTYLPLEFALAKLGISDLSVVDAVLDGSATGLDVDVGVRVKPLRTPRAIVAFVDGDILPAMAVDQMCSELNAVKELSVVTIVRQPGTHALSAVDIVCPAVVPTYLSIERHAHELRLRKPDVRHDVVYMCASSQFRVYAATVAPLNDFPDADVYVCCPTMITLVKAKTVVPFE
;
A
#
# COMPACT_ATOMS: atom_id res chain seq x y z
N MET A 1 15.72 -19.32 34.09
CA MET A 1 15.50 -18.59 32.82
C MET A 1 14.10 -17.98 32.84
N ARG A 2 14.01 -16.65 32.98
CA ARG A 2 12.79 -15.82 32.85
C ARG A 2 12.78 -15.19 31.42
N PRO A 3 11.76 -14.44 30.98
CA PRO A 3 10.40 -14.85 30.62
C PRO A 3 10.00 -14.26 29.24
N ALA A 4 9.63 -15.09 28.26
CA ALA A 4 9.19 -14.59 26.93
C ALA A 4 7.69 -14.21 26.85
N MET A 5 6.88 -14.51 27.86
CA MET A 5 5.42 -14.27 27.83
C MET A 5 4.97 -12.90 28.36
N SER A 6 5.86 -12.08 28.95
CA SER A 6 5.47 -10.76 29.50
C SER A 6 5.31 -9.66 28.44
N ARG A 7 5.83 -9.84 27.22
CA ARG A 7 5.73 -8.83 26.15
C ARG A 7 4.42 -8.89 25.37
N VAL A 8 3.78 -10.06 25.29
CA VAL A 8 2.49 -10.26 24.59
C VAL A 8 1.31 -9.72 25.41
N LEU A 9 1.46 -9.58 26.73
CA LEU A 9 0.44 -8.97 27.59
C LEU A 9 0.60 -7.46 27.81
N ARG A 10 1.76 -6.87 27.51
CA ARG A 10 1.96 -5.40 27.55
C ARG A 10 1.54 -4.67 26.28
N GLN A 11 1.22 -5.39 25.20
CA GLN A 11 0.66 -4.82 23.97
C GLN A 11 -0.87 -4.70 23.98
N LYS A 12 -1.55 -5.12 25.06
CA LYS A 12 -3.01 -5.00 25.23
C LYS A 12 -3.47 -3.69 25.91
N VAL A 13 -2.58 -2.89 26.49
CA VAL A 13 -2.96 -1.68 27.25
C VAL A 13 -3.24 -0.46 26.35
N GLY A 14 -3.15 -0.60 25.02
CA GLY A 14 -3.56 0.43 24.06
C GLY A 14 -5.02 0.31 23.58
N ALA A 15 -5.70 -0.82 23.87
CA ALA A 15 -7.05 -1.13 23.38
C ALA A 15 -8.13 -1.09 24.49
N ASP A 16 -7.76 -0.95 25.76
CA ASP A 16 -8.58 -1.38 26.91
C ASP A 16 -9.78 -0.49 27.30
N HIS A 17 -10.09 0.57 26.57
CA HIS A 17 -11.25 1.43 26.88
C HIS A 17 -12.19 1.67 25.69
N ALA A 18 -12.03 0.94 24.58
CA ALA A 18 -12.91 1.09 23.41
C ALA A 18 -14.37 0.78 23.74
N TRP A 19 -14.60 -0.23 24.59
CA TRP A 19 -15.92 -0.57 25.09
C TRP A 19 -16.49 0.54 25.98
N MET A 20 -15.69 1.07 26.92
CA MET A 20 -16.11 2.15 27.82
C MET A 20 -16.44 3.44 27.06
N ARG A 21 -15.71 3.74 25.97
CA ARG A 21 -16.03 4.87 25.07
C ARG A 21 -17.37 4.69 24.36
N ARG A 22 -17.70 3.46 23.91
CA ARG A 22 -19.01 3.15 23.31
C ARG A 22 -20.14 3.30 24.32
N ILE A 23 -19.94 2.78 25.53
CA ILE A 23 -20.91 2.94 26.63
C ILE A 23 -21.08 4.42 26.98
N ALA A 24 -19.99 5.17 27.15
CA ALA A 24 -20.02 6.59 27.49
C ALA A 24 -20.76 7.45 26.46
N ALA A 25 -20.64 7.13 25.16
CA ALA A 25 -21.37 7.81 24.10
C ALA A 25 -22.89 7.59 24.15
N ARG A 26 -23.35 6.50 24.77
CA ARG A 26 -24.77 6.17 24.93
C ARG A 26 -25.34 6.67 26.28
N VAL A 27 -24.52 7.17 27.19
CA VAL A 27 -24.99 7.78 28.44
C VAL A 27 -25.57 9.17 28.13
N PRO A 28 -26.86 9.42 28.36
CA PRO A 28 -27.45 10.73 28.15
C PRO A 28 -26.80 11.80 29.06
N PRO A 29 -26.81 13.08 28.64
CA PRO A 29 -26.28 14.19 29.46
C PRO A 29 -26.90 14.30 30.86
N ALA A 30 -28.16 13.89 31.03
CA ALA A 30 -28.85 13.84 32.32
C ALA A 30 -28.23 12.81 33.29
N GLY A 31 -27.51 11.82 32.74
CA GLY A 31 -26.90 10.70 33.45
C GLY A 31 -27.78 9.47 33.51
N LEU A 32 -27.17 8.35 33.93
CA LEU A 32 -27.83 7.08 34.21
C LEU A 32 -27.54 6.65 35.65
N SER A 33 -28.50 5.99 36.29
CA SER A 33 -28.22 5.25 37.51
C SER A 33 -27.35 4.02 37.22
N GLY A 34 -26.63 3.52 38.23
CA GLY A 34 -25.75 2.36 38.09
C GLY A 34 -26.44 1.10 37.54
N SER A 35 -27.72 0.87 37.87
CA SER A 35 -28.51 -0.26 37.35
C SER A 35 -28.91 -0.07 35.89
N GLN A 36 -29.19 1.16 35.46
CA GLN A 36 -29.44 1.48 34.06
C GLN A 36 -28.16 1.35 33.22
N LEU A 37 -27.02 1.76 33.78
CA LEU A 37 -25.72 1.58 33.13
C LEU A 37 -25.38 0.08 33.00
N GLN A 38 -25.65 -0.72 34.03
CA GLN A 38 -25.44 -2.17 33.98
C GLN A 38 -26.23 -2.81 32.83
N ARG A 39 -27.53 -2.49 32.70
CA ARG A 39 -28.35 -2.99 31.58
C ARG A 39 -27.79 -2.56 30.22
N LEU A 40 -27.33 -1.32 30.11
CA LEU A 40 -26.72 -0.80 28.89
C LEU A 40 -25.44 -1.55 28.51
N VAL A 41 -24.64 -1.96 29.51
CA VAL A 41 -23.45 -2.79 29.29
C VAL A 41 -23.84 -4.20 28.89
N GLU A 42 -24.83 -4.80 29.54
CA GLU A 42 -25.33 -6.14 29.20
C GLU A 42 -25.92 -6.20 27.77
N ASP A 43 -26.62 -5.14 27.34
CA ASP A 43 -27.18 -5.05 25.98
C ASP A 43 -26.09 -4.95 24.89
N GLU A 44 -25.03 -4.20 25.16
CA GLU A 44 -23.94 -3.96 24.19
C GLU A 44 -22.85 -5.04 24.24
N LEU A 45 -22.66 -5.64 25.41
CA LEU A 45 -21.56 -6.55 25.72
C LEU A 45 -22.09 -7.64 26.67
N PRO A 46 -22.89 -8.60 26.16
CA PRO A 46 -23.54 -9.62 26.98
C PRO A 46 -22.56 -10.51 27.77
N ASP A 47 -21.32 -10.66 27.29
CA ASP A 47 -20.26 -11.43 27.95
C ASP A 47 -19.36 -10.58 28.87
N PHE A 48 -19.71 -9.32 29.13
CA PHE A 48 -18.89 -8.43 29.95
C PHE A 48 -18.94 -8.80 31.43
N ALA A 49 -17.76 -9.00 32.03
CA ALA A 49 -17.58 -9.08 33.48
C ALA A 49 -16.56 -8.04 33.93
N PRO A 50 -16.76 -7.32 35.06
CA PRO A 50 -15.80 -6.35 35.57
C PRO A 50 -14.37 -6.90 35.74
N ALA A 51 -14.25 -8.18 36.04
CA ALA A 51 -12.96 -8.87 36.16
C ALA A 51 -12.12 -8.82 34.86
N HIS A 52 -12.75 -8.71 33.68
CA HIS A 52 -12.04 -8.60 32.40
C HIS A 52 -11.21 -7.31 32.27
N VAL A 53 -11.56 -6.28 33.04
CA VAL A 53 -10.82 -5.01 33.12
C VAL A 53 -10.12 -4.83 34.46
N GLY A 54 -9.99 -5.91 35.24
CA GLY A 54 -9.32 -5.88 36.54
C GLY A 54 -10.09 -5.10 37.63
N ALA A 55 -11.41 -4.97 37.50
CA ALA A 55 -12.28 -4.36 38.50
C ALA A 55 -13.13 -5.43 39.21
N ALA A 56 -13.41 -5.25 40.50
CA ALA A 56 -14.32 -6.15 41.23
C ALA A 56 -15.79 -5.82 40.96
N THR A 57 -16.09 -4.55 40.62
CA THR A 57 -17.45 -4.08 40.33
C THR A 57 -17.51 -3.19 39.10
N LEU A 58 -18.70 -3.04 38.50
CA LEU A 58 -18.91 -2.12 37.38
C LEU A 58 -18.61 -0.66 37.77
N LYS A 59 -18.92 -0.26 39.01
CA LYS A 59 -18.59 1.07 39.53
C LYS A 59 -17.07 1.31 39.52
N GLU A 60 -16.29 0.34 39.98
CA GLU A 60 -14.82 0.40 39.91
C GLU A 60 -14.30 0.46 38.48
N ALA A 61 -14.88 -0.34 37.56
CA ALA A 61 -14.50 -0.30 36.14
C ALA A 61 -14.73 1.09 35.52
N VAL A 62 -15.84 1.76 35.87
CA VAL A 62 -16.15 3.12 35.41
C VAL A 62 -15.21 4.15 36.04
N LEU A 63 -14.88 4.02 37.33
CA LEU A 63 -13.96 4.91 38.03
C LEU A 63 -12.52 4.85 37.49
N GLN A 64 -12.14 3.76 36.82
CA GLN A 64 -10.86 3.68 36.11
C GLN A 64 -10.81 4.56 34.84
N CYS A 65 -11.96 5.12 34.40
CA CYS A 65 -12.10 5.95 33.21
C CYS A 65 -12.69 7.35 33.50
N PRO A 66 -12.11 8.14 34.43
CA PRO A 66 -12.67 9.43 34.84
C PRO A 66 -12.72 10.47 33.71
N GLN A 67 -11.94 10.25 32.64
CA GLN A 67 -11.92 11.09 31.43
C GLN A 67 -13.13 10.89 30.50
N LEU A 68 -13.91 9.83 30.70
CA LEU A 68 -15.09 9.52 29.88
C LEU A 68 -16.39 9.71 30.66
N LEU A 69 -16.39 9.28 31.92
CA LEU A 69 -17.58 9.23 32.75
C LEU A 69 -17.26 9.75 34.15
N CYS A 70 -18.09 10.66 34.63
CA CYS A 70 -18.08 11.15 36.00
C CYS A 70 -19.12 10.38 36.80
N VAL A 71 -18.73 9.85 37.96
CA VAL A 71 -19.64 9.18 38.90
C VAL A 71 -20.06 10.18 39.97
N GLU A 72 -21.36 10.42 40.11
CA GLU A 72 -21.96 11.30 41.11
C GLU A 72 -22.72 10.46 42.17
N GLY A 73 -22.32 10.62 43.45
CA GLY A 73 -22.92 9.97 44.64
C GLY A 73 -22.65 8.46 44.78
N GLY A 74 -22.73 7.83 45.96
CA GLY A 74 -22.25 8.23 47.30
C GLY A 74 -21.32 7.13 47.84
N ASP A 75 -20.56 7.44 48.89
CA ASP A 75 -19.57 6.58 49.56
C ASP A 75 -20.19 5.49 50.47
N GLU A 76 -21.50 5.28 50.42
CA GLU A 76 -22.21 4.31 51.26
C GLU A 76 -22.78 3.13 50.44
N VAL A 77 -22.75 1.95 51.08
CA VAL A 77 -23.03 0.61 50.52
C VAL A 77 -24.46 0.46 49.95
N GLN A 78 -25.36 1.43 50.16
CA GLN A 78 -26.73 1.42 49.62
C GLN A 78 -27.10 2.67 48.78
N ALA A 79 -26.17 3.58 48.51
CA ALA A 79 -26.47 4.76 47.69
C ALA A 79 -26.48 4.41 46.19
N THR A 80 -27.61 4.68 45.52
CA THR A 80 -27.71 4.64 44.05
C THR A 80 -26.74 5.66 43.43
N TRP A 81 -25.65 5.17 42.87
CA TRP A 81 -24.66 5.99 42.16
C TRP A 81 -25.15 6.31 40.75
N HIS A 82 -24.83 7.52 40.29
CA HIS A 82 -25.20 8.02 38.96
C HIS A 82 -23.96 8.28 38.13
N VAL A 83 -24.08 8.16 36.82
CA VAL A 83 -22.97 8.34 35.88
C VAL A 83 -23.36 9.33 34.82
N ARG A 84 -22.52 10.34 34.59
CA ARG A 84 -22.69 11.34 33.54
C ARG A 84 -21.47 11.41 32.62
N PRO A 85 -21.64 11.72 31.34
CA PRO A 85 -20.51 12.02 30.46
C PRO A 85 -19.84 13.32 30.90
N VAL A 86 -18.51 13.38 30.82
CA VAL A 86 -17.74 14.59 31.15
C VAL A 86 -18.00 15.65 30.07
N GLN A 87 -18.75 16.71 30.41
CA GLN A 87 -19.03 17.82 29.48
C GLN A 87 -17.85 18.78 29.40
N GLY A 88 -17.21 18.86 28.22
CA GLY A 88 -16.27 19.93 27.88
C GLY A 88 -16.99 21.27 27.77
N GLN A 89 -16.52 22.26 28.53
CA GLN A 89 -17.03 23.63 28.59
C GLN A 89 -17.00 24.35 27.22
N GLY A 90 -18.15 24.89 26.81
CA GLY A 90 -18.32 26.33 26.58
C GLY A 90 -17.66 27.02 25.36
N ALA A 91 -18.44 27.10 24.28
CA ALA A 91 -18.78 28.31 23.51
C ALA A 91 -17.80 28.96 22.50
N ALA A 92 -18.34 29.03 21.28
CA ALA A 92 -18.26 30.12 20.29
C ALA A 92 -16.99 30.27 19.44
N GLY A 93 -17.12 29.88 18.17
CA GLY A 93 -16.38 30.48 17.07
C GLY A 93 -15.40 29.55 16.37
N ARG A 94 -15.90 28.60 15.59
CA ARG A 94 -15.42 28.27 14.23
C ARG A 94 -16.18 27.06 13.70
N LEU A 95 -16.77 27.24 12.52
CA LEU A 95 -17.16 26.16 11.63
C LEU A 95 -15.94 25.26 11.40
N ALA A 96 -15.85 24.17 12.15
CA ALA A 96 -14.93 23.08 11.90
C ALA A 96 -15.77 21.82 11.85
N SER A 97 -15.91 21.30 10.64
CA SER A 97 -16.49 20.00 10.27
C SER A 97 -16.35 18.96 11.38
N SER A 98 -17.49 18.38 11.79
CA SER A 98 -17.51 17.18 12.63
C SER A 98 -16.48 16.16 12.14
N PRO A 99 -15.73 15.49 13.02
CA PRO A 99 -14.89 14.37 12.61
C PRO A 99 -15.82 13.32 12.03
N ALA A 100 -15.67 13.05 10.72
CA ALA A 100 -16.42 12.00 10.04
C ALA A 100 -16.30 10.71 10.87
N THR A 101 -17.42 10.04 11.10
CA THR A 101 -17.38 8.69 11.67
C THR A 101 -16.45 7.82 10.82
N PRO A 102 -15.80 6.79 11.37
CA PRO A 102 -14.91 5.93 10.59
C PRO A 102 -15.57 5.38 9.32
N GLU A 103 -16.87 5.11 9.38
CA GLU A 103 -17.67 4.65 8.25
C GLU A 103 -17.92 5.73 7.20
N GLU A 104 -18.21 6.97 7.61
CA GLU A 104 -18.32 8.13 6.72
C GLU A 104 -16.96 8.50 6.09
N ALA A 105 -15.87 8.41 6.86
CA ALA A 105 -14.51 8.64 6.37
C ALA A 105 -14.11 7.61 5.30
N ARG A 106 -14.47 6.34 5.51
CA ARG A 106 -14.30 5.26 4.54
C ARG A 106 -15.13 5.51 3.27
N ALA A 107 -16.41 5.83 3.41
CA ALA A 107 -17.29 6.12 2.29
C ALA A 107 -16.80 7.32 1.45
N LEU A 108 -16.37 8.40 2.12
CA LEU A 108 -15.76 9.57 1.47
C LEU A 108 -14.46 9.21 0.73
N SER A 109 -13.66 8.31 1.28
CA SER A 109 -12.41 7.86 0.66
C SER A 109 -12.66 7.02 -0.59
N ILE A 110 -13.64 6.11 -0.55
CA ILE A 110 -14.10 5.34 -1.71
C ILE A 110 -14.64 6.27 -2.79
N MET A 111 -15.45 7.27 -2.42
CA MET A 111 -15.99 8.25 -3.37
C MET A 111 -14.88 9.08 -4.04
N LYS A 112 -13.87 9.51 -3.27
CA LYS A 112 -12.68 10.20 -3.82
C LYS A 112 -11.92 9.32 -4.81
N LEU A 113 -11.75 8.05 -4.47
CA LEU A 113 -11.07 7.07 -5.33
C LEU A 113 -11.84 6.86 -6.65
N GLN A 114 -13.16 6.69 -6.58
CA GLN A 114 -14.03 6.59 -7.77
C GLN A 114 -13.95 7.83 -8.65
N GLN A 115 -14.04 9.03 -8.07
CA GLN A 115 -13.96 10.28 -8.83
C GLN A 115 -12.60 10.45 -9.51
N PHE A 116 -11.52 10.08 -8.82
CA PHE A 116 -10.17 10.11 -9.38
C PHE A 116 -10.04 9.15 -10.58
N CYS A 117 -10.46 7.89 -10.41
CA CYS A 117 -10.43 6.89 -11.46
C CYS A 117 -11.31 7.29 -12.66
N ALA A 118 -12.52 7.79 -12.42
CA ALA A 118 -13.43 8.25 -13.48
C ALA A 118 -12.91 9.49 -14.23
N LYS A 119 -12.24 10.43 -13.54
CA LYS A 119 -11.58 11.56 -14.18
C LYS A 119 -10.41 11.08 -15.05
N ARG A 120 -9.60 10.16 -14.53
CA ARG A 120 -8.44 9.61 -15.22
C ARG A 120 -8.84 8.78 -16.44
N ALA A 121 -9.87 7.94 -16.34
CA ALA A 121 -10.38 7.13 -17.45
C ALA A 121 -10.86 7.99 -18.63
N ARG A 122 -11.40 9.19 -18.36
CA ARG A 122 -11.76 10.18 -19.40
C ARG A 122 -10.55 10.81 -20.09
N GLN A 123 -9.43 10.95 -19.37
CA GLN A 123 -8.20 11.57 -19.87
C GLN A 123 -7.26 10.55 -20.53
N HIS A 124 -7.27 9.30 -20.08
CA HIS A 124 -6.41 8.22 -20.53
C HIS A 124 -7.27 6.97 -20.75
N ARG A 125 -7.57 6.63 -22.01
CA ARG A 125 -8.30 5.40 -22.34
C ARG A 125 -7.44 4.18 -21.95
N ASN A 126 -8.03 3.22 -21.25
CA ASN A 126 -7.47 1.89 -20.95
C ASN A 126 -6.13 1.85 -20.21
N THR A 127 -6.03 2.49 -19.03
CA THR A 127 -4.87 2.30 -18.14
C THR A 127 -5.30 1.75 -16.79
N TYR A 128 -4.96 0.47 -16.54
CA TYR A 128 -4.91 -0.08 -15.19
C TYR A 128 -3.85 0.67 -14.39
N LEU A 129 -4.16 1.02 -13.14
CA LEU A 129 -3.26 1.71 -12.24
C LEU A 129 -3.15 0.94 -10.92
N PRO A 130 -1.96 0.86 -10.30
CA PRO A 130 -1.84 0.26 -8.98
C PRO A 130 -2.69 1.00 -7.95
N LEU A 131 -3.50 0.28 -7.17
CA LEU A 131 -4.37 0.88 -6.14
C LEU A 131 -3.56 1.73 -5.15
N GLU A 132 -2.38 1.25 -4.75
CA GLU A 132 -1.42 1.96 -3.89
C GLU A 132 -1.09 3.37 -4.42
N PHE A 133 -0.90 3.51 -5.73
CA PHE A 133 -0.62 4.80 -6.36
C PHE A 133 -1.81 5.76 -6.24
N ALA A 134 -3.04 5.25 -6.42
CA ALA A 134 -4.25 6.06 -6.28
C ALA A 134 -4.45 6.54 -4.85
N LEU A 135 -4.29 5.64 -3.89
CA LEU A 135 -4.43 5.94 -2.45
C LEU A 135 -3.40 6.99 -2.01
N ALA A 136 -2.13 6.83 -2.42
CA ALA A 136 -1.08 7.80 -2.14
C ALA A 136 -1.38 9.18 -2.75
N LYS A 137 -1.86 9.23 -4.00
CA LYS A 137 -2.22 10.49 -4.66
C LYS A 137 -3.39 11.21 -4.01
N LEU A 138 -4.29 10.47 -3.38
CA LEU A 138 -5.47 11.00 -2.71
C LEU A 138 -5.26 11.22 -1.21
N GLY A 139 -4.07 10.89 -0.69
CA GLY A 139 -3.78 10.98 0.74
C GLY A 139 -4.66 10.06 1.59
N ILE A 140 -5.12 8.94 1.02
CA ILE A 140 -5.94 7.96 1.73
C ILE A 140 -4.99 6.98 2.42
N SER A 141 -4.95 7.03 3.75
CA SER A 141 -4.14 6.14 4.60
C SER A 141 -4.96 5.01 5.24
N ASP A 142 -6.28 5.04 5.09
CA ASP A 142 -7.19 4.05 5.66
C ASP A 142 -7.17 2.76 4.84
N LEU A 143 -6.62 1.69 5.43
CA LEU A 143 -6.52 0.38 4.79
C LEU A 143 -7.89 -0.32 4.66
N SER A 144 -8.90 0.06 5.44
CA SER A 144 -10.25 -0.52 5.33
C SER A 144 -10.94 -0.17 4.00
N VAL A 145 -10.44 0.85 3.30
CA VAL A 145 -10.84 1.19 1.93
C VAL A 145 -10.36 0.13 0.95
N VAL A 146 -9.19 -0.47 1.17
CA VAL A 146 -8.67 -1.56 0.32
C VAL A 146 -9.59 -2.76 0.43
N ASP A 147 -9.93 -3.18 1.66
CA ASP A 147 -10.83 -4.31 1.91
C ASP A 147 -12.20 -4.07 1.26
N ALA A 148 -12.79 -2.88 1.45
CA ALA A 148 -14.08 -2.54 0.85
C ALA A 148 -14.06 -2.55 -0.69
N VAL A 149 -12.95 -2.15 -1.30
CA VAL A 149 -12.77 -2.15 -2.75
C VAL A 149 -12.57 -3.57 -3.28
N LEU A 150 -11.87 -4.43 -2.55
CA LEU A 150 -11.65 -5.85 -2.90
C LEU A 150 -12.90 -6.71 -2.73
N ASP A 151 -13.72 -6.44 -1.71
CA ASP A 151 -14.97 -7.15 -1.43
C ASP A 151 -16.10 -6.79 -2.42
N GLY A 152 -15.81 -5.96 -3.44
CA GLY A 152 -16.78 -5.55 -4.45
C GLY A 152 -17.86 -4.60 -3.94
N SER A 153 -17.75 -4.12 -2.70
CA SER A 153 -18.71 -3.17 -2.11
C SER A 153 -18.61 -1.76 -2.73
N ALA A 154 -17.50 -1.46 -3.41
CA ALA A 154 -17.27 -0.21 -4.12
C ALA A 154 -17.77 -0.28 -5.58
N THR A 155 -19.06 0.03 -5.80
CA THR A 155 -19.66 0.06 -7.14
C THR A 155 -18.90 0.99 -8.10
N GLY A 156 -18.63 0.57 -9.34
CA GLY A 156 -18.03 1.41 -10.38
C GLY A 156 -16.50 1.49 -10.38
N LEU A 157 -15.82 0.72 -9.52
CA LEU A 157 -14.41 0.39 -9.66
C LEU A 157 -14.31 -1.06 -10.16
N ASP A 158 -13.53 -1.27 -11.21
CA ASP A 158 -13.12 -2.61 -11.64
C ASP A 158 -11.72 -2.87 -11.09
N VAL A 159 -11.59 -3.90 -10.25
CA VAL A 159 -10.41 -4.13 -9.43
C VAL A 159 -9.92 -5.55 -9.67
N ASP A 160 -8.85 -5.66 -10.47
CA ASP A 160 -8.18 -6.92 -10.69
C ASP A 160 -7.15 -7.18 -9.58
N VAL A 161 -7.36 -8.24 -8.81
CA VAL A 161 -6.39 -8.71 -7.82
C VAL A 161 -5.32 -9.54 -8.52
N GLY A 162 -4.11 -8.98 -8.61
CA GLY A 162 -2.94 -9.69 -9.10
C GLY A 162 -2.08 -10.19 -7.96
N VAL A 163 -1.93 -11.51 -7.81
CA VAL A 163 -0.87 -12.06 -6.96
C VAL A 163 0.45 -11.97 -7.72
N ARG A 164 1.35 -11.10 -7.27
CA ARG A 164 2.73 -11.03 -7.78
C ARG A 164 3.58 -12.10 -7.09
N VAL A 165 3.62 -13.29 -7.65
CA VAL A 165 4.58 -14.32 -7.22
C VAL A 165 5.94 -13.94 -7.80
N LYS A 166 6.78 -13.35 -6.96
CA LYS A 166 8.18 -13.13 -7.31
C LYS A 166 8.86 -14.50 -7.44
N PRO A 167 9.39 -14.88 -8.62
CA PRO A 167 10.14 -16.13 -8.73
C PRO A 167 11.33 -16.03 -7.78
N LEU A 168 11.58 -17.10 -7.02
CA LEU A 168 12.66 -17.19 -6.03
C LEU A 168 14.03 -17.29 -6.72
N ARG A 169 14.36 -16.30 -7.54
CA ARG A 169 15.63 -16.20 -8.25
C ARG A 169 16.69 -15.70 -7.29
N THR A 170 17.89 -16.26 -7.36
CA THR A 170 19.03 -15.72 -6.63
C THR A 170 19.30 -14.27 -7.07
N PRO A 171 19.64 -13.37 -6.13
CA PRO A 171 20.12 -12.04 -6.47
C PRO A 171 21.29 -12.14 -7.45
N ARG A 172 21.23 -11.40 -8.56
CA ARG A 172 22.24 -11.46 -9.62
C ARG A 172 22.47 -10.12 -10.29
N ALA A 173 23.66 -9.95 -10.87
CA ALA A 173 23.94 -8.84 -11.76
C ALA A 173 23.29 -9.06 -13.13
N ILE A 174 22.82 -7.99 -13.76
CA ILE A 174 22.23 -8.02 -15.11
C ILE A 174 22.86 -6.94 -15.99
N VAL A 175 22.63 -7.05 -17.30
CA VAL A 175 22.78 -5.93 -18.23
C VAL A 175 21.38 -5.44 -18.60
N ALA A 176 21.03 -4.22 -18.21
CA ALA A 176 19.72 -3.64 -18.47
C ALA A 176 19.80 -2.51 -19.51
N PHE A 177 18.95 -2.59 -20.54
CA PHE A 177 18.68 -1.50 -21.46
C PHE A 177 17.30 -0.92 -21.16
N VAL A 178 17.23 0.34 -20.73
CA VAL A 178 16.00 0.96 -20.24
C VAL A 178 15.51 2.01 -21.22
N ASP A 179 14.28 1.86 -21.69
CA ASP A 179 13.53 2.94 -22.33
C ASP A 179 12.96 3.87 -21.27
N GLY A 180 13.65 5.00 -21.06
CA GLY A 180 13.30 6.01 -20.07
C GLY A 180 12.32 7.08 -20.57
N ASP A 181 11.73 6.94 -21.76
CA ASP A 181 10.87 7.98 -22.34
C ASP A 181 9.59 8.21 -21.50
N ILE A 182 8.92 7.13 -21.13
CA ILE A 182 7.58 7.14 -20.49
C ILE A 182 7.62 6.56 -19.06
N LEU A 183 8.79 6.11 -18.59
CA LEU A 183 8.91 5.51 -17.26
C LEU A 183 8.92 6.57 -16.15
N PRO A 184 8.24 6.32 -15.02
CA PRO A 184 8.36 7.17 -13.84
C PRO A 184 9.72 6.98 -13.16
N ALA A 185 10.15 7.99 -12.38
CA ALA A 185 11.45 8.04 -11.71
C ALA A 185 11.82 6.77 -10.92
N MET A 186 10.84 6.11 -10.30
CA MET A 186 11.05 4.92 -9.47
C MET A 186 10.90 3.58 -10.21
N ALA A 187 10.49 3.58 -11.48
CA ALA A 187 10.17 2.32 -12.18
C ALA A 187 11.39 1.44 -12.38
N VAL A 188 12.57 2.01 -12.64
CA VAL A 188 13.80 1.23 -12.86
C VAL A 188 14.17 0.44 -11.60
N ASP A 189 14.14 1.09 -10.44
CA ASP A 189 14.46 0.43 -9.16
C ASP A 189 13.45 -0.66 -8.81
N GLN A 190 12.16 -0.38 -9.05
CA GLN A 190 11.10 -1.36 -8.86
C GLN A 190 11.29 -2.57 -9.79
N MET A 191 11.53 -2.36 -11.08
CA MET A 191 11.76 -3.44 -12.05
C MET A 191 13.02 -4.25 -11.74
N CYS A 192 14.12 -3.61 -11.31
CA CYS A 192 15.31 -4.30 -10.85
C CYS A 192 15.01 -5.18 -9.63
N SER A 193 14.28 -4.65 -8.65
CA SER A 193 13.87 -5.40 -7.46
C SER A 193 13.04 -6.62 -7.85
N GLU A 194 12.05 -6.48 -8.72
CA GLU A 194 11.18 -7.57 -9.21
C GLU A 194 11.97 -8.68 -9.91
N LEU A 195 13.04 -8.33 -10.63
CA LEU A 195 13.94 -9.28 -11.30
C LEU A 195 14.95 -9.95 -10.36
N ASN A 196 14.99 -9.58 -9.06
CA ASN A 196 16.10 -9.88 -8.15
C ASN A 196 17.46 -9.43 -8.73
N ALA A 197 17.48 -8.29 -9.41
CA ALA A 197 18.69 -7.70 -9.93
C ALA A 197 19.38 -6.85 -8.85
N VAL A 198 20.67 -7.08 -8.60
CA VAL A 198 21.50 -6.24 -7.73
C VAL A 198 21.98 -5.06 -8.55
N LYS A 199 21.32 -3.90 -8.41
CA LYS A 199 21.53 -2.73 -9.28
C LYS A 199 22.99 -2.25 -9.25
N GLU A 200 23.64 -2.31 -8.10
CA GLU A 200 25.03 -1.87 -7.87
C GLU A 200 26.05 -2.71 -8.65
N LEU A 201 25.72 -3.97 -8.91
CA LEU A 201 26.54 -4.90 -9.69
C LEU A 201 26.11 -4.98 -11.16
N SER A 202 25.01 -4.31 -11.51
CA SER A 202 24.40 -4.38 -12.84
C SER A 202 24.87 -3.23 -13.72
N VAL A 203 24.94 -3.49 -15.02
CA VAL A 203 25.17 -2.44 -16.02
C VAL A 203 23.82 -1.95 -16.49
N VAL A 204 23.48 -0.71 -16.19
CA VAL A 204 22.18 -0.11 -16.59
C VAL A 204 22.43 1.01 -17.58
N THR A 205 21.92 0.84 -18.79
CA THR A 205 21.97 1.84 -19.86
C THR A 205 20.56 2.40 -20.05
N ILE A 206 20.36 3.67 -19.67
CA ILE A 206 19.07 4.35 -19.80
C ILE A 206 19.12 5.25 -21.02
N VAL A 207 18.15 5.07 -21.93
CA VAL A 207 17.99 5.89 -23.14
C VAL A 207 16.64 6.59 -23.08
N ARG A 208 16.60 7.90 -23.35
CA ARG A 208 15.36 8.69 -23.31
C ARG A 208 15.30 9.76 -24.39
N GLN A 209 14.11 10.29 -24.68
CA GLN A 209 13.94 11.42 -25.59
C GLN A 209 14.39 12.75 -24.96
N PRO A 210 14.72 13.77 -25.77
CA PRO A 210 14.92 15.13 -25.28
C PRO A 210 13.62 15.68 -24.66
N GLY A 211 13.73 16.34 -23.51
CA GLY A 211 12.58 16.95 -22.82
C GLY A 211 11.81 16.01 -21.89
N THR A 212 12.13 14.71 -21.86
CA THR A 212 11.57 13.80 -20.85
C THR A 212 12.29 13.95 -19.51
N HIS A 213 11.67 13.42 -18.46
CA HIS A 213 12.26 13.41 -17.13
C HIS A 213 13.52 12.53 -17.08
N ALA A 214 14.59 13.05 -16.48
CA ALA A 214 15.80 12.28 -16.27
C ALA A 214 15.58 11.23 -15.17
N LEU A 215 15.98 9.99 -15.44
CA LEU A 215 15.91 8.88 -14.48
C LEU A 215 17.26 8.67 -13.77
N SER A 216 18.35 9.13 -14.37
CA SER A 216 19.68 9.16 -13.76
C SER A 216 20.50 10.36 -14.23
N ALA A 217 21.64 10.59 -13.57
CA ALA A 217 22.58 11.65 -13.95
C ALA A 217 23.32 11.36 -15.27
N VAL A 218 23.30 10.11 -15.75
CA VAL A 218 24.09 9.63 -16.91
C VAL A 218 23.21 9.03 -18.00
N ASP A 219 21.95 9.46 -18.08
CA ASP A 219 21.03 9.03 -19.13
C ASP A 219 21.56 9.41 -20.52
N ILE A 220 21.43 8.50 -21.47
CA ILE A 220 21.72 8.75 -22.87
C ILE A 220 20.50 9.43 -23.49
N VAL A 221 20.68 10.66 -23.97
CA VAL A 221 19.62 11.42 -24.65
C VAL A 221 19.67 11.09 -26.14
N CYS A 222 18.61 10.47 -26.64
CA CYS A 222 18.43 10.14 -28.05
C CYS A 222 18.19 11.42 -28.87
N PRO A 223 18.61 11.50 -30.15
CA PRO A 223 18.19 12.57 -31.04
C PRO A 223 16.66 12.60 -31.20
N ALA A 224 16.04 13.79 -31.18
CA ALA A 224 14.57 13.95 -31.16
C ALA A 224 13.80 13.25 -32.30
N VAL A 225 14.46 12.99 -33.43
CA VAL A 225 13.86 12.35 -34.61
C VAL A 225 13.97 10.82 -34.60
N VAL A 226 14.77 10.26 -33.68
CA VAL A 226 15.04 8.82 -33.60
C VAL A 226 14.26 8.25 -32.42
N PRO A 227 13.43 7.21 -32.63
CA PRO A 227 12.80 6.50 -31.52
C PRO A 227 13.83 5.87 -30.57
N THR A 228 13.56 5.91 -29.27
CA THR A 228 14.42 5.39 -28.20
C THR A 228 14.77 3.92 -28.39
N TYR A 229 13.81 3.12 -28.85
CA TYR A 229 14.02 1.70 -29.08
C TYR A 229 15.11 1.41 -30.14
N LEU A 230 15.33 2.28 -31.13
CA LEU A 230 16.40 2.11 -32.11
C LEU A 230 17.78 2.38 -31.50
N SER A 231 17.88 3.39 -30.63
CA SER A 231 19.12 3.65 -29.90
C SER A 231 19.43 2.52 -28.92
N ILE A 232 18.42 1.96 -28.26
CA ILE A 232 18.57 0.80 -27.38
C ILE A 232 19.03 -0.43 -28.18
N GLU A 233 18.39 -0.71 -29.32
CA GLU A 233 18.79 -1.79 -30.22
C GLU A 233 20.27 -1.64 -30.63
N ARG A 234 20.66 -0.43 -31.05
CA ARG A 234 22.06 -0.13 -31.39
C ARG A 234 23.02 -0.41 -30.23
N HIS A 235 22.69 -0.01 -29.00
CA HIS A 235 23.55 -0.27 -27.85
C HIS A 235 23.63 -1.76 -27.49
N ALA A 236 22.53 -2.50 -27.63
CA ALA A 236 22.54 -3.95 -27.48
C ALA A 236 23.40 -4.62 -28.56
N HIS A 237 23.31 -4.14 -29.79
CA HIS A 237 24.16 -4.61 -30.89
C HIS A 237 25.63 -4.32 -30.66
N GLU A 238 25.97 -3.10 -30.21
CA GLU A 238 27.34 -2.73 -29.85
C GLU A 238 27.88 -3.59 -28.69
N LEU A 239 27.06 -3.89 -27.68
CA LEU A 239 27.43 -4.82 -26.61
C LEU A 239 27.76 -6.20 -27.17
N ARG A 240 26.87 -6.76 -28.01
CA ARG A 240 27.08 -8.07 -28.64
C ARG A 240 28.38 -8.14 -29.42
N LEU A 241 28.70 -7.10 -30.20
CA LEU A 241 29.93 -7.05 -30.99
C LEU A 241 31.19 -6.91 -30.14
N ARG A 242 31.13 -6.15 -29.03
CA ARG A 242 32.29 -5.89 -28.17
C ARG A 242 32.52 -6.97 -27.11
N LYS A 243 31.44 -7.64 -26.68
CA LYS A 243 31.42 -8.67 -25.64
C LYS A 243 30.48 -9.79 -26.11
N PRO A 244 30.94 -10.67 -27.01
CA PRO A 244 30.10 -11.77 -27.50
C PRO A 244 29.79 -12.81 -26.42
N ASP A 245 30.59 -12.88 -25.36
CA ASP A 245 30.54 -13.84 -24.24
C ASP A 245 29.82 -13.29 -22.99
N VAL A 246 28.83 -12.41 -23.17
CA VAL A 246 28.03 -11.89 -22.05
C VAL A 246 27.28 -13.05 -21.39
N ARG A 247 27.64 -13.35 -20.14
CA ARG A 247 27.01 -14.39 -19.30
C ARG A 247 25.94 -13.87 -18.34
N HIS A 248 25.84 -12.56 -18.22
CA HIS A 248 24.80 -11.92 -17.40
C HIS A 248 23.51 -11.84 -18.21
N ASP A 249 22.37 -12.06 -17.57
CA ASP A 249 21.07 -11.89 -18.21
C ASP A 249 20.96 -10.48 -18.82
N VAL A 250 20.46 -10.42 -20.04
CA VAL A 250 20.19 -9.18 -20.77
C VAL A 250 18.71 -8.85 -20.60
N VAL A 251 18.41 -7.65 -20.11
CA VAL A 251 17.04 -7.23 -19.81
C VAL A 251 16.72 -5.93 -20.52
N TYR A 252 15.68 -5.95 -21.35
CA TYR A 252 15.10 -4.73 -21.90
C TYR A 252 13.96 -4.27 -21.00
N MET A 253 14.08 -3.06 -20.44
CA MET A 253 13.08 -2.47 -19.56
C MET A 253 12.32 -1.37 -20.30
N CYS A 254 10.99 -1.42 -20.30
CA CYS A 254 10.17 -0.46 -21.03
C CYS A 254 8.84 -0.18 -20.31
N ALA A 255 8.12 0.84 -20.77
CA ALA A 255 6.75 1.08 -20.31
C ALA A 255 5.80 -0.03 -20.80
N SER A 256 4.74 -0.31 -20.03
CA SER A 256 3.78 -1.37 -20.38
C SER A 256 3.14 -1.20 -21.77
N SER A 257 2.98 0.05 -22.24
CA SER A 257 2.47 0.37 -23.58
C SER A 257 3.40 -0.09 -24.72
N GLN A 258 4.70 -0.19 -24.47
CA GLN A 258 5.72 -0.57 -25.45
C GLN A 258 6.17 -2.04 -25.31
N PHE A 259 5.68 -2.74 -24.29
CA PHE A 259 6.11 -4.11 -23.97
C PHE A 259 6.08 -5.05 -25.18
N ARG A 260 5.00 -5.01 -25.98
CA ARG A 260 4.86 -5.84 -27.18
C ARG A 260 5.91 -5.52 -28.23
N VAL A 261 6.25 -4.25 -28.43
CA VAL A 261 7.28 -3.82 -29.39
C VAL A 261 8.64 -4.35 -28.96
N TYR A 262 8.96 -4.24 -27.67
CA TYR A 262 10.23 -4.75 -27.14
C TYR A 262 10.33 -6.28 -27.22
N ALA A 263 9.28 -6.99 -26.80
CA ALA A 263 9.25 -8.44 -26.77
C ALA A 263 9.25 -9.09 -28.16
N ALA A 264 8.48 -8.54 -29.10
CA ALA A 264 8.32 -9.14 -30.42
C ALA A 264 9.33 -8.62 -31.45
N THR A 265 9.80 -7.38 -31.32
CA THR A 265 10.57 -6.71 -32.37
C THR A 265 11.98 -6.36 -31.92
N VAL A 266 12.18 -5.73 -30.76
CA VAL A 266 13.50 -5.17 -30.41
C VAL A 266 14.44 -6.22 -29.84
N ALA A 267 14.01 -6.90 -28.77
CA ALA A 267 14.85 -7.87 -28.07
C ALA A 267 15.30 -9.05 -28.97
N PRO A 268 14.46 -9.60 -29.88
CA PRO A 268 14.88 -10.68 -30.76
C PRO A 268 15.96 -10.32 -31.79
N LEU A 269 16.18 -9.03 -32.11
CA LEU A 269 17.15 -8.61 -33.12
C LEU A 269 18.60 -8.85 -32.69
N ASN A 270 18.85 -8.92 -31.38
CA ASN A 270 20.17 -9.09 -30.82
C ASN A 270 20.30 -10.44 -30.15
N ASP A 271 21.20 -11.26 -30.68
CA ASP A 271 21.48 -12.59 -30.18
C ASP A 271 22.56 -12.57 -29.09
N PHE A 272 22.25 -13.13 -27.93
CA PHE A 272 23.17 -13.35 -26.83
C PHE A 272 23.16 -14.85 -26.47
N PRO A 273 24.07 -15.66 -27.05
CA PRO A 273 24.01 -17.11 -26.92
C PRO A 273 24.25 -17.58 -25.47
N ASP A 274 25.04 -16.86 -24.69
CA ASP A 274 25.41 -17.23 -23.32
C ASP A 274 24.55 -16.57 -22.22
N ALA A 275 23.53 -15.80 -22.60
CA ALA A 275 22.66 -15.08 -21.67
C ALA A 275 21.18 -15.30 -21.97
N ASP A 276 20.37 -15.32 -20.91
CA ASP A 276 18.93 -15.23 -21.08
C ASP A 276 18.55 -13.77 -21.40
N VAL A 277 17.70 -13.59 -22.40
CA VAL A 277 17.20 -12.29 -22.83
C VAL A 277 15.75 -12.12 -22.38
N TYR A 278 15.52 -11.14 -21.52
CA TYR A 278 14.22 -10.80 -20.97
C TYR A 278 13.72 -9.44 -21.47
N VAL A 279 12.41 -9.30 -21.54
CA VAL A 279 11.74 -8.00 -21.60
C VAL A 279 10.89 -7.83 -20.34
N CYS A 280 11.02 -6.68 -19.72
CA CYS A 280 10.37 -6.32 -18.47
C CYS A 280 9.66 -4.97 -18.60
N CYS A 281 8.47 -4.88 -18.04
CA CYS A 281 7.78 -3.64 -17.72
C CYS A 281 7.26 -3.72 -16.28
N PRO A 282 6.71 -2.63 -15.71
CA PRO A 282 6.28 -2.61 -14.31
C PRO A 282 5.28 -3.70 -13.90
N THR A 283 4.60 -4.33 -14.87
CA THR A 283 3.55 -5.32 -14.64
C THR A 283 3.86 -6.71 -15.20
N MET A 284 4.89 -6.86 -16.03
CA MET A 284 5.10 -8.10 -16.78
C MET A 284 6.59 -8.33 -17.06
N ILE A 285 7.00 -9.59 -16.98
CA ILE A 285 8.33 -10.05 -17.37
C ILE A 285 8.14 -11.24 -18.30
N THR A 286 8.91 -11.29 -19.39
CA THR A 286 8.90 -12.43 -20.31
C THR A 286 10.31 -12.76 -20.75
N LEU A 287 10.63 -14.06 -20.75
CA LEU A 287 11.84 -14.58 -21.40
C LEU A 287 11.58 -14.59 -22.91
N VAL A 288 12.33 -13.76 -23.64
CA VAL A 288 12.22 -13.67 -25.11
C VAL A 288 13.13 -14.69 -25.77
N LYS A 289 14.33 -14.87 -25.23
CA LYS A 289 15.30 -15.85 -25.72
C LYS A 289 16.03 -16.49 -24.55
N ALA A 290 15.99 -17.82 -24.48
CA ALA A 290 16.80 -18.57 -23.53
C ALA A 290 18.25 -18.66 -24.04
N LYS A 291 19.21 -18.67 -23.12
CA LYS A 291 20.59 -19.00 -23.45
C LYS A 291 20.69 -20.37 -24.12
N THR A 292 21.65 -20.52 -25.01
CA THR A 292 21.95 -21.79 -25.67
C THR A 292 22.73 -22.67 -24.71
N VAL A 293 22.13 -23.75 -24.24
CA VAL A 293 22.85 -24.76 -23.47
C VAL A 293 23.57 -25.66 -24.46
N VAL A 294 24.89 -25.50 -24.58
CA VAL A 294 25.72 -26.48 -25.29
C VAL A 294 25.93 -27.66 -24.34
N PRO A 295 25.39 -28.85 -24.62
CA PRO A 295 25.69 -30.03 -23.82
C PRO A 295 27.19 -30.31 -23.92
N PHE A 296 27.84 -30.47 -22.76
CA PHE A 296 29.20 -30.98 -22.71
C PHE A 296 29.17 -32.44 -23.17
N GLU A 297 29.77 -32.74 -24.32
CA GLU A 297 30.19 -34.10 -24.70
C GLU A 297 31.51 -34.47 -24.00
#